data_AF-A0A810E6F9-F1
#
_entry.id   AF-A0A810E6F9-F1
#
_cell.length_a   1.000
_cell.length_b   1.000
_cell.length_c   1.000
_cell.angle_alpha   90.00
_cell.angle_beta   90.00
_cell.angle_gamma   90.00
#
_symmetry.space_group_name_H-M   'P 1'
#
loop_
_entity.id
_entity.type
_entity.pdbx_description
1 polymer ?
#
loop_
_entity_poly.entity_id
_entity_poly.type
_entity_poly.pdbx_seq_one_letter_code
_entity_poly.pdbx_strand_id
1 'polypeptide(L)'
;MFILGKSNDDKGKQLEELTKRILIHLNYQNITTNYIGPGGEEIDVVADFKIPNIGMNITRRLICECKAYKTPLDTSSWLKFLGKVFVEESSKEEVYGCFIALSGVNGNVKGNYEEIRKNRSNIILVTGETLNEAVTQMYNLGNLNDINGKIKRLTNKMIRMTDICYYDNDVYWIVVFNNDEYTLLNSLGDFLIEETALIISSLIESSNAYGKYVDILKENQAALRFLYTKKAVLSGIMINNGCMKIEELIEFYFGISDISSEEILHSINELLLLGFIECKGSNVCIVNSFNDLIIDFFRFFLSEDFIFIQAVGCEFYDSCINDDLINRLEEIQFGMRFSSEERSAIMKLIKLSPSAFSMSLYPEETISGYYRQGLNDSRIEEHNRKYFMKLLYDSFMGDFRNEYYINYFYEVRGIIEIQSDQMFKIKGEHGLITQGDFANRITIMKVPDEHGGGHVQALVMSDHPEPWEGLGILTKKAEPSDLNDTN
;
A
#
# COMPACT_ATOMS: atom_id res chain seq x y z
N MET A 1 18.47 18.78 -4.55
CA MET A 1 17.46 19.24 -5.53
C MET A 1 18.00 19.13 -6.94
N PHE A 2 17.14 18.88 -7.92
CA PHE A 2 17.41 19.12 -9.34
C PHE A 2 16.57 20.29 -9.84
N ILE A 3 17.19 21.21 -10.56
CA ILE A 3 16.45 22.17 -11.39
C ILE A 3 16.38 21.58 -12.79
N LEU A 4 15.17 21.28 -13.24
CA LEU A 4 14.92 20.76 -14.58
C LEU A 4 14.78 21.91 -15.58
N GLY A 5 14.97 21.60 -16.86
CA GLY A 5 14.83 22.56 -17.93
C GLY A 5 15.14 21.92 -19.28
N LYS A 6 14.51 22.44 -20.33
CA LYS A 6 14.64 21.96 -21.73
C LYS A 6 16.02 22.23 -22.32
N SER A 7 16.74 23.20 -21.77
CA SER A 7 18.11 23.59 -22.12
C SER A 7 18.87 24.08 -20.88
N ASN A 8 20.17 24.33 -21.00
CA ASN A 8 20.95 24.93 -19.91
C ASN A 8 20.45 26.35 -19.56
N ASP A 9 20.03 27.13 -20.55
CA ASP A 9 19.47 28.46 -20.34
C ASP A 9 18.12 28.40 -19.63
N ASP A 10 17.26 27.42 -20.00
CA ASP A 10 16.00 27.18 -19.31
C ASP A 10 16.25 26.79 -17.84
N LYS A 11 17.23 25.92 -17.56
CA LYS A 11 17.61 25.60 -16.17
C LYS A 11 18.05 26.82 -15.36
N GLY A 12 18.79 27.75 -15.97
CA GLY A 12 19.13 29.03 -15.36
C GLY A 12 17.88 29.82 -14.98
N LYS A 13 16.99 30.02 -15.94
CA LYS A 13 15.71 30.72 -15.74
C LYS A 13 14.81 30.06 -14.69
N GLN A 14 14.77 28.73 -14.64
CA GLN A 14 14.01 28.00 -13.63
C GLN A 14 14.57 28.24 -12.23
N LEU A 15 15.91 28.31 -12.07
CA LEU A 15 16.53 28.65 -10.79
C LEU A 15 16.28 30.11 -10.40
N GLU A 16 16.30 31.04 -11.35
CA GLU A 16 15.95 32.45 -11.12
C GLU A 16 14.51 32.61 -10.67
N GLU A 17 13.56 31.95 -11.33
CA GLU A 17 12.14 32.01 -10.96
C GLU A 17 11.90 31.37 -9.59
N LEU A 18 12.55 30.23 -9.29
CA LEU A 18 12.49 29.64 -7.96
C LEU A 18 13.03 30.61 -6.90
N THR A 19 14.15 31.27 -7.17
CA THR A 19 14.76 32.25 -6.27
C THR A 19 13.80 33.39 -5.99
N LYS A 20 13.18 33.95 -7.04
CA LYS A 20 12.15 34.98 -6.90
C LYS A 20 11.00 34.52 -6.02
N ARG A 21 10.52 33.28 -6.17
CA ARG A 21 9.44 32.74 -5.32
C ARG A 21 9.84 32.60 -3.86
N ILE A 22 11.06 32.13 -3.60
CA ILE A 22 11.60 32.06 -2.24
C ILE A 22 11.67 33.47 -1.63
N LEU A 23 12.13 34.47 -2.39
CA LEU A 23 12.16 35.86 -1.92
C LEU A 23 10.77 36.41 -1.63
N ILE A 24 9.76 36.10 -2.46
CA ILE A 24 8.35 36.44 -2.18
C ILE A 24 7.91 35.80 -0.85
N HIS A 25 8.18 34.51 -0.65
CA HIS A 25 7.84 33.79 0.57
C HIS A 25 8.52 34.38 1.82
N LEU A 26 9.73 34.93 1.66
CA LEU A 26 10.48 35.64 2.69
C LEU A 26 10.09 37.13 2.84
N ASN A 27 8.99 37.57 2.21
CA ASN A 27 8.44 38.93 2.26
C ASN A 27 9.31 40.02 1.63
N TYR A 28 10.18 39.68 0.68
CA TYR A 28 10.84 40.68 -0.15
C TYR A 28 9.86 41.33 -1.14
N GLN A 29 10.16 42.55 -1.57
CA GLN A 29 9.36 43.37 -2.47
C GLN A 29 10.17 43.80 -3.69
N ASN A 30 9.52 44.40 -4.69
CA ASN A 30 10.15 44.92 -5.91
C ASN A 30 11.05 43.91 -6.65
N ILE A 31 10.65 42.64 -6.64
CA ILE A 31 11.51 41.56 -7.15
C ILE A 31 11.51 41.58 -8.68
N THR A 32 12.70 41.69 -9.27
CA THR A 32 12.92 41.77 -10.72
C THR A 32 14.00 40.78 -11.13
N THR A 33 13.82 40.10 -12.26
CA THR A 33 14.82 39.20 -12.86
C THR A 33 15.53 39.90 -14.02
N ASN A 34 16.77 39.50 -14.34
CA ASN A 34 17.56 40.05 -15.45
C ASN A 34 17.70 41.59 -15.40
N TYR A 35 18.03 42.11 -14.22
CA TYR A 35 18.18 43.53 -13.98
C TYR A 35 19.53 44.04 -14.49
N ILE A 36 19.55 45.13 -15.24
CA ILE A 36 20.79 45.77 -15.69
C ILE A 36 21.21 46.81 -14.66
N GLY A 37 22.32 46.53 -13.96
CA GLY A 37 22.83 47.39 -12.90
C GLY A 37 23.56 48.65 -13.41
N PRO A 38 23.94 49.56 -12.50
CA PRO A 38 24.64 50.81 -12.81
C PRO A 38 25.98 50.61 -13.55
N GLY A 39 26.59 49.43 -13.39
CA GLY A 39 27.82 49.02 -14.09
C GLY A 39 27.60 48.45 -15.49
N GLY A 40 26.36 48.35 -15.98
CA GLY A 40 26.02 47.73 -17.28
C GLY A 40 26.05 46.19 -17.27
N GLU A 41 26.34 45.58 -16.12
CA GLU A 41 26.29 44.14 -15.91
C GLU A 41 24.88 43.68 -15.55
N GLU A 42 24.51 42.51 -16.04
CA GLU A 42 23.24 41.84 -15.71
C GLU A 42 23.31 41.18 -14.33
N ILE A 43 22.26 41.35 -13.55
CA ILE A 43 22.04 40.71 -12.24
C ILE A 43 20.82 39.81 -12.37
N ASP A 44 21.00 38.54 -12.03
CA ASP A 44 20.00 37.48 -12.26
C ASP A 44 18.68 37.78 -11.52
N VAL A 45 18.73 38.15 -10.22
CA VAL A 45 17.55 38.59 -9.44
C VAL A 45 17.90 39.77 -8.53
N VAL A 46 17.01 40.76 -8.45
CA VAL A 46 17.10 41.89 -7.51
C VAL A 46 15.82 42.00 -6.70
N ALA A 47 15.95 42.31 -5.41
CA ALA A 47 14.82 42.45 -4.50
C ALA A 47 15.08 43.49 -3.40
N ASP A 48 14.02 43.96 -2.76
CA ASP A 48 14.07 44.91 -1.66
C ASP A 48 13.49 44.31 -0.38
N PHE A 49 14.19 44.42 0.73
CA PHE A 49 13.66 44.11 2.06
C PHE A 49 13.37 45.41 2.82
N LYS A 50 12.10 45.60 3.21
CA LYS A 50 11.70 46.76 4.03
C LYS A 50 11.79 46.40 5.50
N ILE A 51 12.62 47.14 6.22
CA ILE A 51 12.66 47.08 7.69
C ILE A 51 11.78 48.21 8.22
N PRO A 52 10.64 47.89 8.85
CA PRO A 52 9.83 48.91 9.50
C PRO A 52 10.63 49.48 10.68
N ASN A 53 10.90 50.78 10.64
CA ASN A 53 11.53 51.52 11.73
C ASN A 53 10.65 52.70 12.13
N ILE A 54 10.71 53.13 13.40
CA ILE A 54 9.85 54.19 13.91
C ILE A 54 10.21 55.51 13.19
N GLY A 55 9.37 55.92 12.24
CA GLY A 55 9.47 57.20 11.52
C GLY A 55 10.15 57.16 10.14
N MET A 56 10.81 56.08 9.74
CA MET A 56 11.39 55.90 8.39
C MET A 56 11.38 54.42 7.96
N ASN A 57 11.02 54.14 6.71
CA ASN A 57 11.21 52.81 6.12
C ASN A 57 12.65 52.72 5.61
N ILE A 58 13.47 51.87 6.21
CA ILE A 58 14.80 51.53 5.67
C ILE A 58 14.59 50.42 4.66
N THR A 59 15.04 50.62 3.42
CA THR A 59 15.04 49.60 2.39
C THR A 59 16.45 49.05 2.26
N ARG A 60 16.57 47.72 2.23
CA ARG A 60 17.83 47.02 1.94
C ARG A 60 17.71 46.32 0.61
N ARG A 61 18.64 46.59 -0.29
CA ARG A 61 18.70 45.96 -1.61
C ARG A 61 19.36 44.59 -1.48
N LEU A 62 18.77 43.57 -2.07
CA LEU A 62 19.37 42.26 -2.27
C LEU A 62 19.62 42.06 -3.77
N ILE A 63 20.84 41.67 -4.11
CA ILE A 63 21.17 41.22 -5.46
C ILE A 63 21.57 39.74 -5.41
N CYS A 64 21.06 38.95 -6.33
CA CYS A 64 21.31 37.53 -6.40
C CYS A 64 21.96 37.14 -7.73
N GLU A 65 22.93 36.25 -7.66
CA GLU A 65 23.48 35.53 -8.80
C GLU A 65 23.14 34.04 -8.67
N CYS A 66 22.57 33.44 -9.70
CA CYS A 66 22.05 32.07 -9.72
C CYS A 66 22.86 31.24 -10.71
N LYS A 67 23.45 30.13 -10.26
CA LYS A 67 24.18 29.19 -11.14
C LYS A 67 23.75 27.74 -10.92
N ALA A 68 23.17 27.16 -11.98
CA ALA A 68 22.69 25.79 -12.05
C ALA A 68 23.66 24.85 -12.80
N TYR A 69 24.97 25.00 -12.57
CA TYR A 69 25.99 24.18 -13.23
C TYR A 69 26.04 22.75 -12.69
N LYS A 70 26.48 21.80 -13.51
CA LYS A 70 26.75 20.42 -13.05
C LYS A 70 27.97 20.36 -12.13
N THR A 71 28.97 21.21 -12.35
CA THR A 71 30.22 21.25 -11.56
C THR A 71 30.16 22.32 -10.47
N PRO A 72 30.93 22.16 -9.38
CA PRO A 72 31.07 23.19 -8.36
C PRO A 72 31.53 24.52 -8.93
N LEU A 73 31.09 25.61 -8.31
CA LEU A 73 31.44 26.98 -8.72
C LEU A 73 32.96 27.21 -8.70
N ASP A 74 33.46 27.90 -9.72
CA ASP A 74 34.84 28.31 -9.84
C ASP A 74 35.13 29.71 -9.26
N THR A 75 36.41 30.01 -9.09
CA THR A 75 36.85 31.30 -8.53
C THR A 75 36.53 32.47 -9.46
N SER A 76 36.50 32.25 -10.77
CA SER A 76 36.21 33.30 -11.77
C SER A 76 34.78 33.83 -11.60
N SER A 77 33.80 32.94 -11.54
CA SER A 77 32.39 33.28 -11.37
C SER A 77 32.14 33.95 -10.02
N TRP A 78 32.80 33.45 -8.97
CA TRP A 78 32.73 34.04 -7.63
C TRP A 78 33.27 35.47 -7.59
N LEU A 79 34.45 35.73 -8.17
CA LEU A 79 35.04 37.07 -8.20
C LEU A 79 34.22 38.05 -9.05
N LYS A 80 33.62 37.60 -10.16
CA LYS A 80 32.70 38.44 -10.95
C LYS A 80 31.51 38.89 -10.12
N PHE A 81 30.89 37.99 -9.37
CA PHE A 81 29.79 38.34 -8.48
C PHE A 81 30.21 39.34 -7.40
N LEU A 82 31.35 39.13 -6.73
CA LEU A 82 31.85 40.09 -5.75
C LEU A 82 32.09 41.47 -6.38
N GLY A 83 32.55 41.52 -7.63
CA GLY A 83 32.65 42.75 -8.42
C GLY A 83 31.29 43.43 -8.63
N LYS A 84 30.24 42.66 -8.99
CA LYS A 84 28.86 43.18 -9.13
C LYS A 84 28.37 43.80 -7.81
N VAL A 85 28.56 43.12 -6.68
CA VAL A 85 28.18 43.64 -5.35
C VAL A 85 28.92 44.94 -5.04
N PHE A 86 30.23 44.99 -5.28
CA PHE A 86 31.04 46.19 -5.03
C PHE A 86 30.58 47.39 -5.87
N VAL A 87 30.23 47.18 -7.14
CA VAL A 87 29.71 48.24 -8.01
C VAL A 87 28.34 48.72 -7.52
N GLU A 88 27.44 47.81 -7.13
CA GLU A 88 26.12 48.20 -6.62
C GLU A 88 26.24 49.02 -5.32
N GLU A 89 27.12 48.61 -4.41
CA GLU A 89 27.41 49.34 -3.16
C GLU A 89 27.91 50.78 -3.40
N SER A 90 28.63 51.01 -4.50
CA SER A 90 29.15 52.33 -4.84
C SER A 90 28.05 53.36 -5.16
N SER A 91 26.83 52.90 -5.46
CA SER A 91 25.69 53.73 -5.87
C SER A 91 24.76 54.21 -4.73
N LYS A 92 25.08 53.85 -3.47
CA LYS A 92 24.41 54.23 -2.20
C LYS A 92 23.04 53.59 -1.93
N GLU A 93 23.07 52.42 -1.29
CA GLU A 93 22.23 51.95 -0.17
C GLU A 93 22.91 50.69 0.43
N GLU A 94 22.47 50.19 1.58
CA GLU A 94 23.02 48.94 2.15
C GLU A 94 22.62 47.75 1.24
N VAL A 95 23.58 47.21 0.49
CA VAL A 95 23.37 46.09 -0.45
C VAL A 95 23.77 44.77 0.19
N TYR A 96 22.93 43.76 0.02
CA TYR A 96 23.24 42.36 0.32
C TYR A 96 23.46 41.62 -0.99
N GLY A 97 24.52 40.83 -1.06
CA GLY A 97 24.80 39.93 -2.17
C GLY A 97 24.48 38.50 -1.79
N CYS A 98 23.71 37.79 -2.61
CA CYS A 98 23.44 36.36 -2.46
C CYS A 98 23.89 35.57 -3.68
N PHE A 99 24.83 34.65 -3.54
CA PHE A 99 25.20 33.73 -4.61
C PHE A 99 24.53 32.37 -4.37
N ILE A 100 23.78 31.86 -5.34
CA ILE A 100 23.12 30.55 -5.30
C ILE A 100 23.87 29.59 -6.21
N ALA A 101 24.49 28.57 -5.62
CA ALA A 101 25.28 27.56 -6.34
C ALA A 101 24.73 26.14 -6.06
N LEU A 102 23.96 25.58 -7.02
CA LEU A 102 23.30 24.28 -6.84
C LEU A 102 24.28 23.14 -6.54
N SER A 103 25.34 23.00 -7.36
CA SER A 103 26.38 21.98 -7.18
C SER A 103 27.47 22.36 -6.17
N GLY A 104 27.19 23.36 -5.32
CA GLY A 104 28.13 23.87 -4.33
C GLY A 104 29.31 24.64 -4.95
N VAL A 105 30.37 24.76 -4.16
CA VAL A 105 31.55 25.58 -4.50
C VAL A 105 32.83 24.79 -4.32
N ASN A 106 33.88 25.12 -5.08
CA ASN A 106 35.19 24.50 -4.89
C ASN A 106 35.89 24.99 -3.59
N GLY A 107 36.99 24.33 -3.22
CA GLY A 107 37.73 24.65 -1.98
C GLY A 107 38.28 26.08 -1.93
N ASN A 108 38.65 26.67 -3.08
CA ASN A 108 39.17 28.04 -3.14
C ASN A 108 38.06 29.07 -2.86
N VAL A 109 36.89 28.90 -3.47
CA VAL A 109 35.72 29.74 -3.23
C VAL A 109 35.26 29.60 -1.78
N LYS A 110 35.19 28.37 -1.26
CA LYS A 110 34.84 28.12 0.14
C LYS A 110 35.78 28.86 1.10
N GLY A 111 37.10 28.70 0.93
CA GLY A 111 38.09 29.37 1.77
C GLY A 111 38.02 30.90 1.67
N ASN A 112 37.78 31.43 0.46
CA ASN A 112 37.61 32.87 0.28
C ASN A 112 36.32 33.41 0.94
N TYR A 113 35.19 32.71 0.80
CA TYR A 113 33.93 33.06 1.45
C TYR A 113 34.06 33.05 2.98
N GLU A 114 34.72 32.03 3.54
CA GLU A 114 34.96 31.92 4.98
C GLU A 114 35.82 33.05 5.54
N GLU A 115 36.73 33.61 4.74
CA GLU A 115 37.52 34.79 5.12
C GLU A 115 36.70 36.08 5.01
N ILE A 116 35.95 36.26 3.90
CA ILE A 116 35.12 37.45 3.67
C ILE A 116 34.07 37.61 4.78
N ARG A 117 33.38 36.53 5.14
CA ARG A 117 32.29 36.58 6.14
C ARG A 117 32.74 36.99 7.55
N LYS A 118 34.05 36.94 7.86
CA LYS A 118 34.58 37.44 9.14
C LYS A 118 34.40 38.95 9.28
N ASN A 119 34.45 39.67 8.15
CA ASN A 119 34.42 41.13 8.12
C ASN A 119 33.19 41.70 7.38
N ARG A 120 32.50 40.88 6.59
CA ARG A 120 31.35 41.28 5.76
C ARG A 120 30.19 40.31 5.92
N SER A 121 29.17 40.69 6.68
CA SER A 121 27.95 39.89 6.88
C SER A 121 26.93 40.04 5.75
N ASN A 122 27.17 40.93 4.79
CA ASN A 122 26.25 41.23 3.71
C ASN A 122 26.43 40.36 2.46
N ILE A 123 27.40 39.42 2.49
CA ILE A 123 27.63 38.44 1.42
C ILE A 123 27.16 37.07 1.90
N ILE A 124 26.26 36.45 1.15
CA ILE A 124 25.64 35.17 1.47
C ILE A 124 25.92 34.20 0.32
N LEU A 125 26.34 32.99 0.67
CA LEU A 125 26.46 31.87 -0.25
C LEU A 125 25.41 30.80 0.11
N VAL A 126 24.52 30.50 -0.82
CA VAL A 126 23.48 29.48 -0.70
C VAL A 126 23.86 28.29 -1.57
N THR A 127 23.96 27.11 -0.96
CA THR A 127 24.21 25.86 -1.68
C THR A 127 22.91 25.11 -1.97
N GLY A 128 22.97 24.03 -2.75
CA GLY A 128 21.81 23.17 -3.02
C GLY A 128 21.16 22.58 -1.76
N GLU A 129 21.91 22.36 -0.68
CA GLU A 129 21.38 21.88 0.60
C GLU A 129 20.49 22.93 1.28
N THR A 130 20.99 24.16 1.42
CA THR A 130 20.19 25.27 2.00
C THR A 130 18.98 25.60 1.13
N LEU A 131 19.11 25.46 -0.19
CA LEU A 131 18.00 25.65 -1.12
C LEU A 131 16.93 24.56 -0.95
N ASN A 132 17.32 23.29 -0.77
CA ASN A 132 16.38 22.19 -0.47
C ASN A 132 15.52 22.51 0.76
N GLU A 133 16.12 23.03 1.84
CA GLU A 133 15.41 23.35 3.08
C GLU A 133 14.35 24.45 2.85
N ALA A 134 14.73 25.52 2.16
CA ALA A 134 13.82 26.62 1.83
C ALA A 134 12.66 26.14 0.93
N VAL A 135 12.95 25.29 -0.06
CA VAL A 135 11.94 24.71 -0.94
C VAL A 135 11.00 23.78 -0.18
N THR A 136 11.53 22.97 0.73
CA THR A 136 10.75 22.05 1.56
C THR A 136 9.71 22.80 2.39
N GLN A 137 10.10 23.92 2.99
CA GLN A 137 9.21 24.77 3.77
C GLN A 137 8.20 25.51 2.89
N MET A 138 8.66 26.13 1.80
CA MET A 138 7.81 26.96 0.93
C MET A 138 6.71 26.15 0.23
N TYR A 139 7.01 24.91 -0.18
CA TYR A 139 6.07 24.04 -0.88
C TYR A 139 5.32 23.06 0.03
N ASN A 140 5.58 23.09 1.34
CA ASN A 140 5.00 22.17 2.31
C ASN A 140 5.09 20.71 1.85
N LEU A 141 6.31 20.26 1.54
CA LEU A 141 6.51 18.95 0.93
C LEU A 141 6.05 17.82 1.86
N GLY A 142 5.48 16.77 1.25
CA GLY A 142 4.99 15.59 1.95
C GLY A 142 6.07 14.86 2.75
N ASN A 143 5.65 14.13 3.78
CA ASN A 143 6.59 13.40 4.64
C ASN A 143 7.24 12.22 3.88
N LEU A 144 8.56 12.13 3.95
CA LEU A 144 9.34 11.05 3.31
C LEU A 144 8.94 9.64 3.74
N ASN A 145 8.57 9.44 5.02
CA ASN A 145 8.13 8.14 5.50
C ASN A 145 6.78 7.74 4.90
N ASP A 146 5.87 8.71 4.77
CA ASP A 146 4.55 8.47 4.17
C ASP A 146 4.68 8.15 2.68
N ILE A 147 5.53 8.89 1.97
CA ILE A 147 5.88 8.61 0.58
C ILE A 147 6.43 7.20 0.43
N ASN A 148 7.47 6.85 1.20
CA ASN A 148 8.07 5.52 1.16
C ASN A 148 7.05 4.42 1.50
N GLY A 149 6.14 4.68 2.46
CA GLY A 149 5.06 3.76 2.83
C GLY A 149 3.99 3.61 1.74
N LYS A 150 3.68 4.65 0.96
CA LYS A 150 2.79 4.57 -0.21
C LYS A 150 3.44 3.73 -1.32
N ILE A 151 4.70 3.99 -1.65
CA ILE A 151 5.43 3.27 -2.71
C ILE A 151 5.55 1.77 -2.38
N LYS A 152 5.95 1.43 -1.14
CA LYS A 152 6.12 0.03 -0.71
C LYS A 152 4.83 -0.80 -0.74
N ARG A 153 3.66 -0.17 -0.69
CA ARG A 153 2.37 -0.86 -0.82
C ARG A 153 2.04 -1.26 -2.25
N LEU A 154 2.69 -0.64 -3.24
CA LEU A 154 2.38 -0.84 -4.66
C LEU A 154 3.44 -1.70 -5.37
N THR A 155 4.67 -1.70 -4.87
CA THR A 155 5.77 -2.42 -5.51
C THR A 155 6.75 -3.01 -4.50
N ASN A 156 7.34 -4.15 -4.88
CA ASN A 156 8.42 -4.80 -4.16
C ASN A 156 9.81 -4.24 -4.53
N LYS A 157 9.89 -3.25 -5.44
CA LYS A 157 11.16 -2.60 -5.81
C LYS A 157 11.75 -1.88 -4.59
N MET A 158 13.03 -2.13 -4.32
CA MET A 158 13.74 -1.47 -3.21
C MET A 158 14.08 -0.02 -3.57
N ILE A 159 13.66 0.91 -2.71
CA ILE A 159 13.98 2.34 -2.82
C ILE A 159 15.45 2.55 -2.43
N ARG A 160 16.22 3.14 -3.35
CA ARG A 160 17.62 3.51 -3.15
C ARG A 160 17.74 4.88 -2.49
N MET A 161 17.04 5.86 -3.04
CA MET A 161 17.05 7.25 -2.60
C MET A 161 15.79 7.97 -3.03
N THR A 162 15.54 9.11 -2.41
CA THR A 162 14.43 10.00 -2.74
C THR A 162 14.96 11.41 -2.85
N ASP A 163 14.77 12.02 -4.01
CA ASP A 163 15.21 13.37 -4.33
C ASP A 163 14.02 14.27 -4.67
N ILE A 164 14.26 15.57 -4.71
CA ILE A 164 13.28 16.54 -5.19
C ILE A 164 13.78 17.23 -6.45
N CYS A 165 12.88 17.50 -7.37
CA CYS A 165 13.13 18.34 -8.52
C CYS A 165 12.11 19.48 -8.63
N TYR A 166 12.54 20.56 -9.26
CA TYR A 166 11.73 21.73 -9.53
C TYR A 166 11.64 21.95 -11.04
N TYR A 167 10.42 22.20 -11.52
CA TYR A 167 10.16 22.62 -12.89
C TYR A 167 8.85 23.38 -12.95
N ASP A 168 8.85 24.48 -13.70
CA ASP A 168 7.66 25.26 -14.03
C ASP A 168 6.77 25.47 -12.81
N ASN A 169 7.32 26.16 -11.81
CA ASN A 169 6.59 26.58 -10.62
C ASN A 169 6.16 25.48 -9.64
N ASP A 170 6.48 24.22 -9.91
CA ASP A 170 6.12 23.08 -9.06
C ASP A 170 7.34 22.25 -8.63
N VAL A 171 7.14 21.51 -7.54
CA VAL A 171 8.13 20.59 -6.96
C VAL A 171 7.59 19.18 -7.00
N TYR A 172 8.46 18.26 -7.37
CA TYR A 172 8.14 16.85 -7.53
C TYR A 172 9.12 16.00 -6.73
N TRP A 173 8.63 14.89 -6.19
CA TRP A 173 9.49 13.84 -5.64
C TRP A 173 9.93 12.89 -6.74
N ILE A 174 11.20 12.53 -6.72
CA ILE A 174 11.79 11.47 -7.52
C ILE A 174 12.14 10.34 -6.56
N VAL A 175 11.43 9.22 -6.65
CA VAL A 175 11.75 8.02 -5.86
C VAL A 175 12.51 7.07 -6.77
N VAL A 176 13.77 6.83 -6.43
CA VAL A 176 14.70 6.06 -7.27
C VAL A 176 14.89 4.68 -6.67
N PHE A 177 14.78 3.65 -7.51
CA PHE A 177 14.95 2.25 -7.14
C PHE A 177 16.38 1.76 -7.37
N ASN A 178 16.74 0.60 -6.81
CA ASN A 178 18.09 0.04 -6.91
C ASN A 178 18.55 -0.30 -8.33
N ASN A 179 17.62 -0.50 -9.28
CA ASN A 179 17.89 -0.76 -10.69
C ASN A 179 17.96 0.51 -11.55
N ASP A 180 18.14 1.68 -10.92
CA ASP A 180 18.17 3.01 -11.55
C ASP A 180 16.86 3.46 -12.22
N GLU A 181 15.78 2.68 -12.13
CA GLU A 181 14.44 3.15 -12.46
C GLU A 181 13.94 4.14 -11.40
N TYR A 182 12.98 4.98 -11.77
CA TYR A 182 12.37 5.92 -10.83
C TYR A 182 10.89 6.15 -11.10
N THR A 183 10.18 6.62 -10.08
CA THR A 183 8.81 7.10 -10.22
C THR A 183 8.67 8.51 -9.67
N LEU A 184 7.58 9.19 -10.05
CA LEU A 184 7.36 10.60 -9.78
C LEU A 184 6.09 10.82 -8.97
N LEU A 185 6.18 11.74 -8.02
CA LEU A 185 5.03 12.21 -7.23
C LEU A 185 5.01 13.74 -7.21
N ASN A 186 3.85 14.33 -7.00
CA ASN A 186 3.72 15.77 -6.72
C ASN A 186 4.34 16.13 -5.36
N SER A 187 4.39 17.41 -5.02
CA SER A 187 4.95 17.91 -3.76
C SER A 187 4.39 17.25 -2.50
N LEU A 188 3.12 16.82 -2.49
CA LEU A 188 2.44 16.18 -1.37
C LEU A 188 2.62 14.66 -1.31
N GLY A 189 3.29 14.07 -2.30
CA GLY A 189 3.51 12.63 -2.38
C GLY A 189 2.34 11.85 -2.98
N ASP A 190 1.53 12.48 -3.84
CA ASP A 190 0.52 11.82 -4.66
C ASP A 190 1.01 11.63 -6.10
N PHE A 191 0.46 10.64 -6.79
CA PHE A 191 0.86 10.30 -8.15
C PHE A 191 0.48 11.40 -9.13
N LEU A 192 1.39 11.63 -10.08
CA LEU A 192 1.15 12.56 -11.17
C LEU A 192 0.17 11.97 -12.18
N ILE A 193 -0.59 12.86 -12.83
CA ILE A 193 -1.30 12.50 -14.05
C ILE A 193 -0.30 12.18 -15.16
N GLU A 194 -0.70 11.32 -16.10
CA GLU A 194 0.18 10.78 -17.14
C GLU A 194 0.87 11.87 -17.97
N GLU A 195 0.14 12.91 -18.36
CA GLU A 195 0.71 14.03 -19.14
C GLU A 195 1.86 14.73 -18.39
N THR A 196 1.64 15.11 -17.13
CA THR A 196 2.68 15.75 -16.31
C THR A 196 3.84 14.81 -16.05
N ALA A 197 3.56 13.53 -15.75
CA ALA A 197 4.60 12.53 -15.53
C ALA A 197 5.52 12.38 -16.75
N LEU A 198 4.97 12.34 -17.96
CA LEU A 198 5.74 12.23 -19.21
C LEU A 198 6.59 13.48 -19.49
N ILE A 199 6.06 14.68 -19.21
CA ILE A 199 6.82 15.92 -19.36
C ILE A 199 8.02 15.92 -18.41
N ILE A 200 7.78 15.67 -17.12
CA ILE A 200 8.83 15.72 -16.09
C ILE A 200 9.85 14.59 -16.29
N SER A 201 9.40 13.37 -16.61
CA SER A 201 10.30 12.24 -16.87
C SER A 201 11.22 12.51 -18.05
N SER A 202 10.70 13.07 -19.14
CA SER A 202 11.52 13.41 -20.32
C SER A 202 12.64 14.41 -19.98
N LEU A 203 12.36 15.39 -19.10
CA LEU A 203 13.35 16.36 -18.65
C LEU A 203 14.42 15.71 -17.76
N ILE A 204 14.03 14.80 -16.88
CA ILE A 204 14.95 14.05 -16.01
C ILE A 204 15.85 13.14 -16.85
N GLU A 205 15.27 12.37 -17.77
CA GLU A 205 16.01 11.45 -18.66
C GLU A 205 16.98 12.23 -19.55
N SER A 206 16.58 13.39 -20.09
CA SER A 206 17.47 14.26 -20.88
C SER A 206 18.67 14.79 -20.08
N SER A 207 18.55 14.89 -18.76
CA SER A 207 19.62 15.36 -17.89
C SER A 207 20.66 14.27 -17.57
N ASN A 208 20.36 13.01 -17.89
CA ASN A 208 21.08 11.79 -17.51
C ASN A 208 21.29 11.68 -15.99
N ALA A 209 20.31 12.14 -15.20
CA ALA A 209 20.39 12.07 -13.74
C ALA A 209 20.04 10.68 -13.20
N TYR A 210 19.09 9.99 -13.86
CA TYR A 210 18.60 8.66 -13.48
C TYR A 210 18.36 7.79 -14.72
N GLY A 211 17.98 6.53 -14.52
CA GLY A 211 17.59 5.60 -15.57
C GLY A 211 16.19 5.92 -16.11
N LYS A 212 15.32 4.91 -16.17
CA LYS A 212 14.02 5.00 -16.86
C LYS A 212 12.88 5.32 -15.90
N TYR A 213 11.93 6.16 -16.34
CA TYR A 213 10.67 6.35 -15.63
C TYR A 213 9.78 5.10 -15.65
N VAL A 214 9.19 4.80 -14.49
CA VAL A 214 8.22 3.73 -14.30
C VAL A 214 6.98 4.27 -13.61
N ASP A 215 5.83 4.03 -14.23
CA ASP A 215 4.53 4.26 -13.62
C ASP A 215 4.15 3.06 -12.74
N ILE A 216 4.46 3.17 -11.45
CA ILE A 216 4.22 2.07 -10.51
C ILE A 216 2.73 1.83 -10.23
N LEU A 217 1.85 2.81 -10.48
CA LEU A 217 0.41 2.60 -10.39
C LEU A 217 -0.04 1.69 -11.52
N LYS A 218 0.37 1.98 -12.75
CA LYS A 218 0.07 1.12 -13.91
C LYS A 218 0.68 -0.27 -13.76
N GLU A 219 1.92 -0.39 -13.28
CA GLU A 219 2.52 -1.71 -13.00
C GLU A 219 1.73 -2.48 -11.94
N ASN A 220 1.34 -1.84 -10.84
CA ASN A 220 0.57 -2.48 -9.77
C ASN A 220 -0.82 -2.91 -10.27
N GLN A 221 -1.52 -2.04 -11.01
CA GLN A 221 -2.81 -2.37 -11.62
C GLN A 221 -2.71 -3.56 -12.57
N ALA A 222 -1.68 -3.59 -13.42
CA ALA A 222 -1.42 -4.71 -14.31
C ALA A 222 -1.12 -6.01 -13.53
N ALA A 223 -0.35 -5.93 -12.44
CA ALA A 223 -0.06 -7.07 -11.59
C ALA A 223 -1.31 -7.62 -10.86
N LEU A 224 -2.14 -6.73 -10.31
CA LEU A 224 -3.41 -7.09 -9.69
C LEU A 224 -4.38 -7.69 -10.69
N ARG A 225 -4.47 -7.11 -11.89
CA ARG A 225 -5.27 -7.64 -13.00
C ARG A 225 -4.81 -9.04 -13.38
N PHE A 226 -3.50 -9.25 -13.47
CA PHE A 226 -2.96 -10.55 -13.79
C PHE A 226 -3.24 -11.60 -12.69
N LEU A 227 -3.13 -11.20 -11.41
CA LEU A 227 -3.51 -12.04 -10.29
C LEU A 227 -5.01 -12.41 -10.33
N TYR A 228 -5.87 -11.43 -10.56
CA TYR A 228 -7.31 -11.63 -10.74
C TYR A 228 -7.59 -12.64 -11.84
N THR A 229 -6.98 -12.51 -13.01
CA THR A 229 -7.21 -13.44 -14.13
C THR A 229 -6.75 -14.86 -13.82
N LYS A 230 -5.60 -15.04 -13.14
CA LYS A 230 -5.17 -16.38 -12.68
C LYS A 230 -6.21 -17.03 -11.77
N LYS A 231 -6.71 -16.28 -10.78
CA LYS A 231 -7.74 -16.79 -9.87
C LYS A 231 -9.08 -17.04 -10.57
N ALA A 232 -9.45 -16.22 -11.56
CA ALA A 232 -10.62 -16.45 -12.41
C ALA A 232 -10.47 -17.77 -13.19
N VAL A 233 -9.33 -17.99 -13.85
CA VAL A 233 -9.04 -19.24 -14.56
C VAL A 233 -9.21 -20.45 -13.64
N LEU A 234 -8.59 -20.43 -12.46
CA LEU A 234 -8.73 -21.49 -11.46
C LEU A 234 -10.20 -21.70 -11.06
N SER A 235 -10.93 -20.61 -10.82
CA SER A 235 -12.35 -20.64 -10.43
C SER A 235 -13.22 -21.30 -11.49
N GLY A 236 -13.03 -20.97 -12.77
CA GLY A 236 -13.77 -21.57 -13.87
C GLY A 236 -13.52 -23.09 -13.96
N ILE A 237 -12.26 -23.50 -13.80
CA ILE A 237 -11.89 -24.91 -13.77
C ILE A 237 -12.50 -25.62 -12.56
N MET A 238 -12.48 -25.00 -11.36
CA MET A 238 -13.08 -25.55 -10.14
C MET A 238 -14.59 -25.73 -10.26
N ILE A 239 -15.30 -24.74 -10.80
CA ILE A 239 -16.77 -24.79 -11.00
C ILE A 239 -17.12 -25.93 -11.97
N ASN A 240 -16.27 -26.22 -12.95
CA ASN A 240 -16.43 -27.34 -13.87
C ASN A 240 -15.79 -28.64 -13.35
N ASN A 241 -15.90 -28.89 -12.05
CA ASN A 241 -15.43 -30.11 -11.38
C ASN A 241 -13.94 -30.42 -11.57
N GLY A 242 -13.10 -29.37 -11.65
CA GLY A 242 -11.65 -29.47 -11.64
C GLY A 242 -11.03 -29.73 -13.02
N CYS A 243 -11.81 -29.79 -14.10
CA CYS A 243 -11.25 -29.88 -15.45
C CYS A 243 -12.17 -29.27 -16.52
N MET A 244 -11.61 -28.51 -17.46
CA MET A 244 -12.37 -27.78 -18.49
C MET A 244 -11.56 -27.68 -19.80
N LYS A 245 -12.24 -27.60 -20.95
CA LYS A 245 -11.56 -27.24 -22.21
C LYS A 245 -11.15 -25.78 -22.19
N ILE A 246 -10.03 -25.46 -22.85
CA ILE A 246 -9.54 -24.08 -22.96
C ILE A 246 -10.56 -23.19 -23.67
N GLU A 247 -11.22 -23.70 -24.73
CA GLU A 247 -12.23 -22.95 -25.47
C GLU A 247 -13.46 -22.64 -24.60
N GLU A 248 -13.93 -23.63 -23.83
CA GLU A 248 -15.06 -23.48 -22.90
C GLU A 248 -14.74 -22.49 -21.77
N LEU A 249 -13.50 -22.47 -21.29
CA LEU A 249 -13.04 -21.51 -20.28
C LEU A 249 -12.98 -20.08 -20.82
N ILE A 250 -12.54 -19.90 -22.07
CA ILE A 250 -12.54 -18.59 -22.74
C ILE A 250 -13.98 -18.12 -22.92
N GLU A 251 -14.88 -18.98 -23.40
CA GLU A 251 -16.30 -18.68 -23.56
C GLU A 251 -16.99 -18.37 -22.23
N PHE A 252 -16.65 -19.08 -21.16
CA PHE A 252 -17.21 -18.86 -19.81
C PHE A 252 -17.00 -17.42 -19.33
N TYR A 253 -15.83 -16.85 -19.59
CA TYR A 253 -15.53 -15.46 -19.21
C TYR A 253 -15.91 -14.43 -20.28
N PHE A 254 -16.19 -14.89 -21.50
CA PHE A 254 -16.66 -14.05 -22.60
C PHE A 254 -18.10 -13.57 -22.33
N GLY A 255 -18.26 -12.28 -22.00
CA GLY A 255 -19.56 -11.66 -21.72
C GLY A 255 -19.95 -11.56 -20.24
N ILE A 256 -19.16 -12.16 -19.34
CA ILE A 256 -19.31 -12.01 -17.88
C ILE A 256 -18.25 -11.05 -17.32
N SER A 257 -17.10 -10.95 -17.99
CA SER A 257 -15.98 -10.12 -17.55
C SER A 257 -15.24 -9.50 -18.72
N ASP A 258 -14.51 -8.41 -18.47
CA ASP A 258 -13.64 -7.76 -19.46
C ASP A 258 -12.30 -8.51 -19.66
N ILE A 259 -12.22 -9.82 -19.37
CA ILE A 259 -11.00 -10.62 -19.51
C ILE A 259 -10.83 -11.07 -20.96
N SER A 260 -9.69 -10.73 -21.56
CA SER A 260 -9.34 -11.14 -22.92
C SER A 260 -8.87 -12.59 -23.00
N SER A 261 -9.05 -13.23 -24.16
CA SER A 261 -8.55 -14.58 -24.41
C SER A 261 -7.02 -14.68 -24.24
N GLU A 262 -6.28 -13.62 -24.57
CA GLU A 262 -4.83 -13.55 -24.39
C GLU A 262 -4.44 -13.57 -22.91
N GLU A 263 -5.14 -12.81 -22.05
CA GLU A 263 -4.92 -12.83 -20.61
C GLU A 263 -5.21 -14.21 -20.00
N ILE A 264 -6.25 -14.90 -20.47
CA ILE A 264 -6.60 -16.27 -20.04
C ILE A 264 -5.47 -17.24 -20.41
N LEU A 265 -5.04 -17.24 -21.67
CA LEU A 265 -3.97 -18.12 -22.15
C LEU A 265 -2.64 -17.84 -21.43
N HIS A 266 -2.31 -16.57 -21.21
CA HIS A 266 -1.12 -16.21 -20.44
C HIS A 266 -1.21 -16.70 -18.99
N SER A 267 -2.39 -16.57 -18.36
CA SER A 267 -2.63 -17.06 -16.99
C SER A 267 -2.54 -18.58 -16.90
N ILE A 268 -3.06 -19.33 -17.89
CA ILE A 268 -2.91 -20.79 -17.98
C ILE A 268 -1.43 -21.17 -18.01
N ASN A 269 -0.62 -20.51 -18.83
CA ASN A 269 0.81 -20.81 -18.91
C ASN A 269 1.52 -20.61 -17.58
N GLU A 270 1.24 -19.52 -16.86
CA GLU A 270 1.83 -19.30 -15.53
C GLU A 270 1.32 -20.32 -14.50
N LEU A 271 0.05 -20.70 -14.54
CA LEU A 271 -0.51 -21.72 -13.64
C LEU A 271 0.08 -23.12 -13.90
N LEU A 272 0.41 -23.44 -15.16
CA LEU A 272 1.16 -24.64 -15.52
C LEU A 272 2.58 -24.60 -14.95
N LEU A 273 3.26 -23.45 -15.01
CA LEU A 273 4.60 -23.27 -14.43
C LEU A 273 4.61 -23.41 -12.91
N LEU A 274 3.54 -22.93 -12.24
CA LEU A 274 3.32 -23.13 -10.81
C LEU A 274 2.94 -24.57 -10.45
N GLY A 275 2.59 -25.40 -11.44
CA GLY A 275 2.14 -26.77 -11.26
C GLY A 275 0.69 -26.91 -10.77
N PHE A 276 -0.06 -25.81 -10.61
CA PHE A 276 -1.43 -25.86 -10.09
C PHE A 276 -2.41 -26.56 -11.06
N ILE A 277 -2.11 -26.51 -12.35
CA ILE A 277 -2.90 -27.17 -13.40
C ILE A 277 -2.00 -28.04 -14.28
N GLU A 278 -2.62 -28.95 -15.01
CA GLU A 278 -2.00 -29.81 -16.02
C GLU A 278 -2.85 -29.89 -17.29
N CYS A 279 -2.20 -30.12 -18.44
CA CYS A 279 -2.89 -30.31 -19.71
C CYS A 279 -3.16 -31.80 -19.96
N LYS A 280 -4.43 -32.16 -20.13
CA LYS A 280 -4.89 -33.50 -20.56
C LYS A 280 -5.57 -33.39 -21.92
N GLY A 281 -4.77 -33.44 -22.99
CA GLY A 281 -5.24 -33.17 -24.34
C GLY A 281 -5.59 -31.69 -24.51
N SER A 282 -6.83 -31.38 -24.90
CA SER A 282 -7.34 -30.01 -24.99
C SER A 282 -7.90 -29.46 -23.67
N ASN A 283 -7.90 -30.28 -22.62
CA ASN A 283 -8.40 -29.87 -21.31
C ASN A 283 -7.27 -29.35 -20.43
N VAL A 284 -7.59 -28.35 -19.61
CA VAL A 284 -6.81 -27.93 -18.46
C VAL A 284 -7.51 -28.44 -17.20
N CYS A 285 -6.79 -29.21 -16.38
CA CYS A 285 -7.31 -29.74 -15.12
C CYS A 285 -6.47 -29.27 -13.94
N ILE A 286 -7.07 -29.07 -12.77
CA ILE A 286 -6.34 -28.83 -11.53
C ILE A 286 -5.59 -30.11 -11.13
N VAL A 287 -4.34 -29.97 -10.74
CA VAL A 287 -3.53 -31.09 -10.24
C VAL A 287 -4.03 -31.47 -8.85
N ASN A 288 -4.86 -32.50 -8.78
CA ASN A 288 -5.42 -33.00 -7.53
C ASN A 288 -4.52 -34.07 -6.90
N SER A 289 -3.30 -33.68 -6.52
CA SER A 289 -2.42 -34.52 -5.70
C SER A 289 -2.35 -33.94 -4.28
N PHE A 290 -2.71 -34.74 -3.27
CA PHE A 290 -2.68 -34.35 -1.84
C PHE A 290 -1.26 -34.31 -1.25
N ASN A 291 -0.35 -33.62 -1.95
CA ASN A 291 1.01 -33.29 -1.52
C ASN A 291 1.08 -31.78 -1.16
N ASP A 292 2.27 -31.19 -1.09
CA ASP A 292 2.42 -29.76 -0.79
C ASP A 292 1.75 -28.84 -1.83
N LEU A 293 1.52 -29.33 -3.06
CA LEU A 293 0.98 -28.54 -4.17
C LEU A 293 -0.48 -28.15 -3.94
N ILE A 294 -1.31 -29.01 -3.34
CA ILE A 294 -2.72 -28.65 -3.06
C ILE A 294 -2.81 -27.59 -1.95
N ILE A 295 -1.87 -27.63 -0.99
CA ILE A 295 -1.78 -26.62 0.07
C ILE A 295 -1.37 -25.28 -0.54
N ASP A 296 -0.34 -25.26 -1.39
CA ASP A 296 0.11 -24.04 -2.05
C ASP A 296 -0.92 -23.49 -3.03
N PHE A 297 -1.67 -24.36 -3.71
CA PHE A 297 -2.83 -23.99 -4.51
C PHE A 297 -3.88 -23.24 -3.68
N PHE A 298 -4.30 -23.79 -2.53
CA PHE A 298 -5.32 -23.14 -1.71
C PHE A 298 -4.81 -21.89 -1.02
N ARG A 299 -3.53 -21.84 -0.62
CA ARG A 299 -2.89 -20.61 -0.12
C ARG A 299 -2.92 -19.50 -1.16
N PHE A 300 -2.59 -19.83 -2.40
CA PHE A 300 -2.68 -18.88 -3.51
C PHE A 300 -4.13 -18.47 -3.78
N PHE A 301 -5.04 -19.44 -3.86
CA PHE A 301 -6.43 -19.19 -4.23
C PHE A 301 -7.16 -18.34 -3.17
N LEU A 302 -6.97 -18.65 -1.89
CA LEU A 302 -7.63 -18.00 -0.76
C LEU A 302 -6.86 -16.79 -0.20
N SER A 303 -5.83 -16.29 -0.90
CA SER A 303 -5.15 -15.05 -0.51
C SER A 303 -6.10 -13.84 -0.57
N GLU A 304 -5.89 -12.88 0.34
CA GLU A 304 -6.82 -11.79 0.66
C GLU A 304 -7.13 -10.82 -0.50
N ASP A 305 -6.33 -10.80 -1.58
CA ASP A 305 -6.50 -9.83 -2.66
C ASP A 305 -7.84 -10.00 -3.40
N PHE A 306 -8.21 -11.24 -3.74
CA PHE A 306 -9.41 -11.59 -4.49
C PHE A 306 -9.85 -13.02 -4.17
N ILE A 307 -11.10 -13.22 -3.76
CA ILE A 307 -11.69 -14.56 -3.56
C ILE A 307 -12.91 -14.68 -4.47
N PHE A 308 -12.91 -15.65 -5.37
CA PHE A 308 -14.04 -15.93 -6.25
C PHE A 308 -15.04 -16.82 -5.52
N ILE A 309 -16.00 -16.17 -4.87
CA ILE A 309 -16.93 -16.85 -3.96
C ILE A 309 -17.76 -17.94 -4.64
N GLN A 310 -18.03 -17.84 -5.96
CA GLN A 310 -18.78 -18.85 -6.70
C GLN A 310 -18.01 -20.18 -6.84
N ALA A 311 -16.68 -20.13 -6.79
CA ALA A 311 -15.84 -21.32 -6.82
C ALA A 311 -15.60 -21.91 -5.41
N VAL A 312 -15.78 -21.10 -4.36
CA VAL A 312 -15.85 -21.63 -3.00
C VAL A 312 -17.20 -22.31 -2.82
N GLY A 313 -17.18 -23.58 -2.46
CA GLY A 313 -18.38 -24.38 -2.25
C GLY A 313 -19.00 -25.00 -3.49
N CYS A 314 -18.28 -24.98 -4.62
CA CYS A 314 -18.55 -25.94 -5.69
C CYS A 314 -18.19 -27.38 -5.24
N GLU A 315 -18.67 -28.37 -5.99
CA GLU A 315 -18.42 -29.78 -5.71
C GLU A 315 -16.91 -30.10 -5.64
N PHE A 316 -16.11 -29.53 -6.55
CA PHE A 316 -14.66 -29.70 -6.52
C PHE A 316 -14.05 -29.22 -5.19
N TYR A 317 -14.35 -27.98 -4.78
CA TYR A 317 -13.85 -27.41 -3.53
C TYR A 317 -14.20 -28.29 -2.31
N ASP A 318 -15.46 -28.72 -2.20
CA ASP A 318 -15.91 -29.55 -1.09
C ASP A 318 -15.28 -30.96 -1.12
N SER A 319 -14.98 -31.49 -2.31
CA SER A 319 -14.33 -32.80 -2.47
C SER A 319 -12.85 -32.78 -2.05
N CYS A 320 -12.17 -31.65 -2.23
CA CYS A 320 -10.79 -31.45 -1.79
C CYS A 320 -10.66 -31.38 -0.27
N ILE A 321 -11.74 -31.05 0.45
CA ILE A 321 -11.75 -31.02 1.90
C ILE A 321 -12.15 -32.40 2.42
N ASN A 322 -11.13 -33.25 2.62
CA ASN A 322 -11.22 -34.65 3.02
C ASN A 322 -10.18 -35.00 4.11
N ASP A 323 -10.11 -36.27 4.52
CA ASP A 323 -9.17 -36.72 5.55
C ASP A 323 -7.69 -36.52 5.20
N ASP A 324 -7.33 -36.61 3.92
CA ASP A 324 -5.96 -36.38 3.47
C ASP A 324 -5.56 -34.92 3.68
N LEU A 325 -6.45 -33.97 3.36
CA LEU A 325 -6.24 -32.56 3.67
C LEU A 325 -6.07 -32.35 5.19
N ILE A 326 -6.92 -32.96 6.01
CA ILE A 326 -6.81 -32.82 7.47
C ILE A 326 -5.47 -33.34 7.98
N ASN A 327 -4.96 -34.44 7.44
CA ASN A 327 -3.62 -34.93 7.77
C ASN A 327 -2.53 -33.89 7.45
N ARG A 328 -2.64 -33.19 6.30
CA ARG A 328 -1.73 -32.08 5.97
C ARG A 328 -1.87 -30.91 6.94
N LEU A 329 -3.08 -30.57 7.37
CA LEU A 329 -3.30 -29.50 8.35
C LEU A 329 -2.65 -29.86 9.70
N GLU A 330 -2.78 -31.10 10.17
CA GLU A 330 -2.08 -31.57 11.38
C GLU A 330 -0.56 -31.39 11.26
N GLU A 331 0.02 -31.72 10.11
CA GLU A 331 1.45 -31.51 9.85
C GLU A 331 1.85 -30.02 9.85
N ILE A 332 1.06 -29.16 9.22
CA ILE A 332 1.26 -27.70 9.21
C ILE A 332 1.23 -27.16 10.65
N GLN A 333 0.36 -27.70 11.49
CA GLN A 333 0.26 -27.38 12.91
C GLN A 333 1.23 -28.21 13.78
N PHE A 334 2.44 -28.47 13.28
CA PHE A 334 3.54 -29.15 13.99
C PHE A 334 3.20 -30.58 14.48
N GLY A 335 2.33 -31.28 13.76
CA GLY A 335 1.93 -32.65 14.07
C GLY A 335 0.85 -32.76 15.16
N MET A 336 0.17 -31.65 15.50
CA MET A 336 -0.95 -31.66 16.44
C MET A 336 -2.08 -32.56 15.93
N ARG A 337 -2.39 -33.65 16.65
CA ARG A 337 -3.39 -34.66 16.22
C ARG A 337 -4.79 -34.32 16.70
N PHE A 338 -5.75 -34.31 15.79
CA PHE A 338 -7.15 -34.07 16.13
C PHE A 338 -7.89 -35.37 16.43
N SER A 339 -8.83 -35.33 17.37
CA SER A 339 -9.81 -36.40 17.58
C SER A 339 -10.76 -36.54 16.38
N SER A 340 -11.43 -37.68 16.24
CA SER A 340 -12.42 -37.93 15.19
C SER A 340 -13.51 -36.84 15.10
N GLU A 341 -13.98 -36.39 16.26
CA GLU A 341 -14.99 -35.36 16.41
C GLU A 341 -14.45 -34.00 15.96
N GLU A 342 -13.23 -33.65 16.37
CA GLU A 342 -12.55 -32.42 15.94
C GLU A 342 -12.28 -32.43 14.43
N ARG A 343 -11.80 -33.53 13.86
CA ARG A 343 -11.57 -33.66 12.40
C ARG A 343 -12.86 -33.41 11.63
N SER A 344 -13.97 -34.02 12.06
CA SER A 344 -15.28 -33.81 11.44
C SER A 344 -15.73 -32.35 11.55
N ALA A 345 -15.53 -31.71 12.71
CA ALA A 345 -15.88 -30.31 12.92
C ALA A 345 -15.02 -29.36 12.07
N ILE A 346 -13.70 -29.59 12.01
CA ILE A 346 -12.76 -28.81 11.18
C ILE A 346 -13.17 -28.89 9.71
N MET A 347 -13.40 -30.10 9.18
CA MET A 347 -13.82 -30.28 7.79
C MET A 347 -15.09 -29.51 7.46
N LYS A 348 -16.09 -29.54 8.36
CA LYS A 348 -17.32 -28.76 8.19
C LYS A 348 -17.02 -27.26 8.18
N LEU A 349 -16.26 -26.76 9.14
CA LEU A 349 -15.96 -25.33 9.27
C LEU A 349 -15.20 -24.79 8.06
N ILE A 350 -14.14 -25.47 7.61
CA ILE A 350 -13.32 -25.00 6.48
C ILE A 350 -14.03 -25.19 5.12
N LYS A 351 -15.00 -26.10 5.02
CA LYS A 351 -15.93 -26.12 3.88
C LYS A 351 -16.76 -24.85 3.88
N LEU A 352 -17.32 -24.48 5.02
CA LEU A 352 -18.26 -23.36 5.10
C LEU A 352 -17.56 -22.00 5.03
N SER A 353 -16.37 -21.84 5.60
CA SER A 353 -15.66 -20.56 5.69
C SER A 353 -14.33 -20.55 4.93
N PRO A 354 -14.23 -19.73 3.85
CA PRO A 354 -12.96 -19.46 3.18
C PRO A 354 -11.86 -18.97 4.13
N SER A 355 -12.17 -18.08 5.07
CA SER A 355 -11.17 -17.52 5.99
C SER A 355 -10.68 -18.55 7.00
N ALA A 356 -11.58 -19.41 7.50
CA ALA A 356 -11.20 -20.52 8.38
C ALA A 356 -10.29 -21.50 7.63
N PHE A 357 -10.59 -21.78 6.36
CA PHE A 357 -9.71 -22.61 5.54
C PHE A 357 -8.36 -21.93 5.32
N SER A 358 -8.34 -20.68 4.86
CA SER A 358 -7.13 -19.90 4.60
C SER A 358 -6.21 -19.87 5.83
N MET A 359 -6.76 -19.56 7.01
CA MET A 359 -6.01 -19.54 8.27
C MET A 359 -5.38 -20.90 8.59
N SER A 360 -6.14 -22.00 8.41
CA SER A 360 -5.65 -23.35 8.73
C SER A 360 -4.45 -23.79 7.88
N LEU A 361 -4.25 -23.19 6.71
CA LEU A 361 -3.16 -23.50 5.78
C LEU A 361 -1.81 -22.92 6.22
N TYR A 362 -1.75 -22.15 7.31
CA TYR A 362 -0.52 -21.59 7.86
C TYR A 362 -0.30 -22.04 9.30
N PRO A 363 0.95 -22.23 9.74
CA PRO A 363 1.23 -22.57 11.13
C PRO A 363 0.81 -21.43 12.06
N GLU A 364 0.00 -21.73 13.08
CA GLU A 364 -0.41 -20.75 14.08
C GLU A 364 0.77 -20.43 15.04
N GLU A 365 1.18 -19.17 15.10
CA GLU A 365 2.38 -18.76 15.84
C GLU A 365 2.31 -19.16 17.31
N THR A 366 1.15 -18.96 17.94
CA THR A 366 0.91 -19.29 19.35
C THR A 366 1.12 -20.79 19.62
N ILE A 367 0.61 -21.64 18.73
CA ILE A 367 0.76 -23.10 18.82
C ILE A 367 2.23 -23.48 18.54
N SER A 368 2.82 -22.90 17.50
CA SER A 368 4.20 -23.15 17.08
C SER A 368 5.23 -22.87 18.20
N GLY A 369 4.98 -21.85 19.03
CA GLY A 369 5.85 -21.46 20.12
C GLY A 369 6.02 -22.56 21.17
N TYR A 370 4.95 -23.28 21.52
CA TYR A 370 4.99 -24.37 22.49
C TYR A 370 5.77 -25.59 21.97
N TYR A 371 5.52 -26.00 20.73
CA TYR A 371 6.21 -27.14 20.12
C TYR A 371 7.70 -26.88 19.90
N ARG A 372 8.09 -25.66 19.50
CA ARG A 372 9.51 -25.27 19.36
C ARG A 372 10.26 -25.29 20.69
N GLN A 373 9.57 -25.15 21.82
CA GLN A 373 10.15 -25.25 23.16
C GLN A 373 10.20 -26.68 23.70
N GLY A 374 9.75 -27.69 22.93
CA GLY A 374 9.78 -29.10 23.33
C GLY A 374 8.78 -29.45 24.43
N LEU A 375 7.76 -28.61 24.63
CA LEU A 375 6.73 -28.81 25.67
C LEU A 375 5.67 -29.80 25.19
N ASN A 376 5.89 -31.09 25.44
CA ASN A 376 4.97 -32.17 25.08
C ASN A 376 4.14 -32.65 26.29
N ASP A 377 3.34 -31.76 26.89
CA ASP A 377 2.36 -32.07 27.95
C ASP A 377 0.96 -32.24 27.32
N SER A 378 0.22 -33.28 27.71
CA SER A 378 -1.12 -33.57 27.16
C SER A 378 -2.14 -32.45 27.38
N ARG A 379 -1.98 -31.64 28.44
CA ARG A 379 -2.83 -30.48 28.71
C ARG A 379 -2.52 -29.32 27.76
N ILE A 380 -1.26 -29.17 27.35
CA ILE A 380 -0.86 -28.17 26.35
C ILE A 380 -1.43 -28.57 24.99
N GLU A 381 -1.38 -29.86 24.65
CA GLU A 381 -1.95 -30.37 23.41
C GLU A 381 -3.47 -30.16 23.36
N GLU A 382 -4.20 -30.48 24.44
CA GLU A 382 -5.64 -30.22 24.54
C GLU A 382 -5.97 -28.73 24.45
N HIS A 383 -5.16 -27.88 25.09
CA HIS A 383 -5.30 -26.44 25.02
C HIS A 383 -5.10 -25.92 23.58
N ASN A 384 -4.05 -26.38 22.89
CA ASN A 384 -3.75 -25.98 21.51
C ASN A 384 -4.85 -26.39 20.55
N ARG A 385 -5.43 -27.60 20.69
CA ARG A 385 -6.57 -28.03 19.86
C ARG A 385 -7.80 -27.16 20.08
N LYS A 386 -8.14 -26.87 21.35
CA LYS A 386 -9.25 -25.96 21.69
C LYS A 386 -9.02 -24.56 21.15
N TYR A 387 -7.79 -24.06 21.23
CA TYR A 387 -7.42 -22.77 20.69
C TYR A 387 -7.53 -22.72 19.16
N PHE A 388 -7.02 -23.74 18.46
CA PHE A 388 -7.17 -23.86 17.00
C PHE A 388 -8.64 -23.89 16.56
N MET A 389 -9.47 -24.69 17.25
CA MET A 389 -10.92 -24.71 16.99
C MET A 389 -11.56 -23.33 17.21
N LYS A 390 -11.18 -22.63 18.27
CA LYS A 390 -11.65 -21.25 18.51
C LYS A 390 -11.29 -20.33 17.35
N LEU A 391 -10.06 -20.39 16.83
CA LEU A 391 -9.65 -19.58 15.68
C LEU A 391 -10.51 -19.88 14.44
N LEU A 392 -10.82 -21.15 14.16
CA LEU A 392 -11.70 -21.51 13.05
C LEU A 392 -13.11 -20.94 13.22
N TYR A 393 -13.69 -20.99 14.42
CA TYR A 393 -14.98 -20.38 14.71
C TYR A 393 -14.94 -18.86 14.58
N ASP A 394 -13.89 -18.21 15.07
CA ASP A 394 -13.73 -16.76 14.95
C ASP A 394 -13.62 -16.32 13.48
N SER A 395 -12.87 -17.06 12.65
CA SER A 395 -12.80 -16.82 11.20
C SER A 395 -14.14 -17.04 10.51
N PHE A 396 -14.86 -18.11 10.84
CA PHE A 396 -16.21 -18.36 10.32
C PHE A 396 -17.19 -17.25 10.70
N MET A 397 -17.14 -16.77 11.94
CA MET A 397 -17.95 -15.62 12.40
C MET A 397 -17.59 -14.33 11.65
N GLY A 398 -16.31 -14.13 11.35
CA GLY A 398 -15.83 -13.03 10.53
C GLY A 398 -16.41 -13.06 9.12
N ASP A 399 -16.34 -14.23 8.46
CA ASP A 399 -16.94 -14.43 7.14
C ASP A 399 -18.45 -14.22 7.17
N PHE A 400 -19.15 -14.81 8.15
CA PHE A 400 -20.59 -14.69 8.23
C PHE A 400 -21.02 -13.23 8.37
N ARG A 401 -20.32 -12.42 9.18
CA ARG A 401 -20.60 -10.99 9.38
C ARG A 401 -20.18 -10.08 8.22
N ASN A 402 -19.50 -10.62 7.21
CA ASN A 402 -19.04 -9.83 6.07
C ASN A 402 -20.11 -9.83 4.99
N GLU A 403 -20.55 -8.62 4.61
CA GLU A 403 -21.60 -8.41 3.60
C GLU A 403 -21.28 -9.09 2.26
N TYR A 404 -19.99 -9.22 1.92
CA TYR A 404 -19.54 -9.89 0.70
C TYR A 404 -19.96 -11.37 0.62
N TYR A 405 -20.12 -12.05 1.77
CA TYR A 405 -20.44 -13.47 1.83
C TYR A 405 -21.92 -13.80 2.09
N ILE A 406 -22.80 -12.79 2.23
CA ILE A 406 -24.22 -13.02 2.59
C ILE A 406 -24.91 -13.99 1.63
N ASN A 407 -24.82 -13.71 0.31
CA ASN A 407 -25.45 -14.58 -0.69
C ASN A 407 -24.84 -15.97 -0.71
N TYR A 408 -23.53 -16.08 -0.47
CA TYR A 408 -22.87 -17.37 -0.37
C TYR A 408 -23.40 -18.20 0.81
N PHE A 409 -23.50 -17.62 2.00
CA PHE A 409 -24.03 -18.35 3.15
C PHE A 409 -25.49 -18.74 2.94
N TYR A 410 -26.32 -17.82 2.44
CA TYR A 410 -27.74 -18.05 2.27
C TYR A 410 -28.07 -18.99 1.11
N GLU A 411 -27.58 -18.68 -0.10
CA GLU A 411 -27.97 -19.38 -1.34
C GLU A 411 -27.13 -20.64 -1.60
N VAL A 412 -25.83 -20.62 -1.30
CA VAL A 412 -24.91 -21.73 -1.59
C VAL A 412 -24.81 -22.70 -0.42
N ARG A 413 -24.69 -22.18 0.81
CA ARG A 413 -24.51 -23.02 2.02
C ARG A 413 -25.78 -23.28 2.81
N GLY A 414 -26.87 -22.55 2.58
CA GLY A 414 -28.10 -22.68 3.34
C GLY A 414 -27.97 -22.32 4.83
N ILE A 415 -26.97 -21.51 5.19
CA ILE A 415 -26.76 -21.03 6.56
C ILE A 415 -27.49 -19.70 6.72
N ILE A 416 -28.42 -19.68 7.67
CA ILE A 416 -29.34 -18.56 7.89
C ILE A 416 -29.17 -17.90 9.25
N GLU A 417 -28.52 -18.55 10.21
CA GLU A 417 -28.32 -17.98 11.54
C GLU A 417 -27.05 -18.52 12.20
N ILE A 418 -26.41 -17.68 13.01
CA ILE A 418 -25.44 -18.10 14.01
C ILE A 418 -25.85 -17.57 15.38
N GLN A 419 -25.84 -18.47 16.37
CA GLN A 419 -25.92 -18.15 17.78
C GLN A 419 -24.56 -18.32 18.45
N SER A 420 -24.21 -17.39 19.31
CA SER A 420 -23.02 -17.46 20.18
C SER A 420 -23.37 -17.10 21.62
N ASP A 421 -23.02 -17.98 22.55
CA ASP A 421 -23.16 -17.75 23.99
C ASP A 421 -21.77 -17.62 24.60
N GLN A 422 -21.48 -16.46 25.19
CA GLN A 422 -20.15 -16.11 25.70
C GLN A 422 -20.20 -15.67 27.16
N MET A 423 -19.28 -16.22 27.95
CA MET A 423 -19.03 -15.80 29.33
C MET A 423 -17.71 -15.04 29.40
N PHE A 424 -17.76 -13.77 29.78
CA PHE A 424 -16.56 -12.96 30.00
C PHE A 424 -16.22 -12.93 31.48
N LYS A 425 -14.94 -13.14 31.80
CA LYS A 425 -14.38 -12.96 33.16
C LYS A 425 -13.16 -12.07 33.06
N ILE A 426 -13.28 -10.83 33.52
CA ILE A 426 -12.17 -9.87 33.57
C ILE A 426 -11.49 -10.01 34.92
N LYS A 427 -10.20 -10.34 34.90
CA LYS A 427 -9.39 -10.56 36.11
C LYS A 427 -8.24 -9.56 36.15
N GLY A 428 -7.95 -9.03 37.33
CA GLY A 428 -6.78 -8.23 37.63
C GLY A 428 -5.79 -9.00 38.50
N GLU A 429 -4.72 -8.34 38.91
CA GLU A 429 -3.66 -8.92 39.74
C GLU A 429 -4.17 -9.54 41.06
N HIS A 430 -5.26 -8.97 41.63
CA HIS A 430 -5.79 -9.36 42.93
C HIS A 430 -7.11 -10.15 42.88
N GLY A 431 -7.58 -10.55 41.68
CA GLY A 431 -8.78 -11.39 41.56
C GLY A 431 -9.71 -11.02 40.40
N LEU A 432 -10.96 -11.51 40.47
CA LEU A 432 -12.00 -11.23 39.48
C LEU A 432 -12.49 -9.78 39.64
N ILE A 433 -12.39 -8.99 38.58
CA ILE A 433 -12.88 -7.60 38.53
C ILE A 433 -14.37 -7.61 38.20
N THR A 434 -14.78 -8.35 37.16
CA THR A 434 -16.17 -8.47 36.74
C THR A 434 -16.40 -9.71 35.89
N GLN A 435 -17.66 -10.14 35.80
CA GLN A 435 -18.10 -11.19 34.90
C GLN A 435 -19.45 -10.82 34.26
N GLY A 436 -19.68 -11.30 33.04
CA GLY A 436 -20.95 -11.10 32.34
C GLY A 436 -21.17 -12.15 31.28
N ASP A 437 -22.45 -12.47 31.05
CA ASP A 437 -22.89 -13.42 30.04
C ASP A 437 -23.57 -12.67 28.90
N PHE A 438 -23.23 -13.03 27.66
CA PHE A 438 -23.73 -12.41 26.45
C PHE A 438 -24.17 -13.50 25.48
N ALA A 439 -25.45 -13.50 25.13
CA ALA A 439 -26.00 -14.29 24.03
C ALA A 439 -26.21 -13.37 22.83
N ASN A 440 -25.76 -13.80 21.66
CA ASN A 440 -25.91 -13.05 20.42
C ASN A 440 -26.41 -13.97 19.32
N ARG A 441 -27.44 -13.54 18.59
CA ARG A 441 -28.00 -14.24 17.44
C ARG A 441 -27.98 -13.30 16.24
N ILE A 442 -27.32 -13.74 15.17
CA ILE A 442 -27.21 -13.00 13.90
C ILE A 442 -27.85 -13.86 12.82
N THR A 443 -28.83 -13.33 12.12
CA THR A 443 -29.51 -14.02 11.02
C THR A 443 -29.32 -13.31 9.69
N ILE A 444 -29.39 -14.06 8.59
CA ILE A 444 -29.53 -13.54 7.24
C ILE A 444 -31.00 -13.62 6.84
N MET A 445 -31.58 -12.48 6.48
CA MET A 445 -32.98 -12.37 6.05
C MET A 445 -33.07 -11.94 4.60
N LYS A 446 -34.09 -12.43 3.90
CA LYS A 446 -34.45 -11.93 2.57
C LYS A 446 -35.30 -10.66 2.70
N VAL A 447 -34.88 -9.60 2.04
CA VAL A 447 -35.60 -8.33 1.97
C VAL A 447 -36.66 -8.42 0.86
N PRO A 448 -37.92 -8.01 1.12
CA PRO A 448 -38.93 -7.91 0.08
C PRO A 448 -38.51 -6.99 -1.08
N ASP A 449 -38.95 -7.30 -2.31
CA ASP A 449 -38.60 -6.52 -3.51
C ASP A 449 -39.06 -5.04 -3.41
N GLU A 450 -40.15 -4.78 -2.69
CA GLU A 450 -40.66 -3.44 -2.38
C GLU A 450 -39.69 -2.56 -1.54
N HIS A 451 -38.69 -3.19 -0.92
CA HIS A 451 -37.64 -2.53 -0.14
C HIS A 451 -36.25 -2.66 -0.78
N GLY A 452 -36.18 -3.01 -2.06
CA GLY A 452 -34.93 -3.12 -2.82
C GLY A 452 -34.42 -4.54 -3.04
N GLY A 453 -35.09 -5.55 -2.46
CA GLY A 453 -34.73 -6.97 -2.62
C GLY A 453 -33.39 -7.34 -1.98
N GLY A 454 -32.98 -8.60 -2.17
CA GLY A 454 -31.68 -9.11 -1.71
C GLY A 454 -31.69 -9.68 -0.29
N HIS A 455 -30.50 -9.76 0.32
CA HIS A 455 -30.27 -10.35 1.63
C HIS A 455 -29.56 -9.37 2.56
N VAL A 456 -29.96 -9.34 3.82
CA VAL A 456 -29.37 -8.47 4.86
C VAL A 456 -29.12 -9.26 6.13
N GLN A 457 -28.18 -8.79 6.93
CA GLN A 457 -27.96 -9.33 8.26
C GLN A 457 -28.77 -8.57 9.30
N ALA A 458 -29.35 -9.30 10.25
CA ALA A 458 -30.09 -8.72 11.36
C ALA A 458 -29.67 -9.35 12.69
N LEU A 459 -29.69 -8.52 13.73
CA LEU A 459 -29.62 -8.99 15.11
C LEU A 459 -31.00 -9.50 15.52
N VAL A 460 -31.02 -10.72 16.03
CA VAL A 460 -32.25 -11.38 16.46
C VAL A 460 -32.34 -11.32 17.99
N MET A 461 -33.53 -11.00 18.49
CA MET A 461 -33.79 -11.03 19.93
C MET A 461 -33.71 -12.47 20.46
N SER A 462 -33.26 -12.64 21.70
CA SER A 462 -33.03 -13.97 22.29
C SER A 462 -34.29 -14.83 22.39
N ASP A 463 -35.47 -14.23 22.42
CA ASP A 463 -36.78 -14.87 22.49
C ASP A 463 -37.43 -15.13 21.12
N HIS A 464 -36.78 -14.74 20.03
CA HIS A 464 -37.29 -14.99 18.68
C HIS A 464 -37.30 -16.52 18.40
N PRO A 465 -38.30 -17.05 17.68
CA PRO A 465 -38.32 -18.46 17.30
C PRO A 465 -37.06 -18.90 16.55
N GLU A 466 -36.77 -20.19 16.62
CA GLU A 466 -35.70 -20.80 15.81
C GLU A 466 -36.06 -20.74 14.32
N PRO A 467 -35.09 -20.62 13.41
CA PRO A 467 -35.37 -20.48 11.98
C PRO A 467 -36.20 -21.61 11.37
N TRP A 468 -36.14 -22.82 11.93
CA TRP A 468 -36.92 -23.97 11.48
C TRP A 468 -38.31 -24.10 12.12
N GLU A 469 -38.62 -23.35 13.17
CA GLU A 469 -39.93 -23.42 13.85
C GLU A 469 -41.06 -22.82 12.99
N GLY A 470 -40.74 -21.91 12.07
CA GLY A 470 -41.69 -21.37 11.09
C GLY A 470 -41.95 -22.26 9.86
N LEU A 471 -41.16 -23.33 9.67
CA LEU A 471 -41.20 -24.17 8.46
C LEU A 471 -42.13 -25.40 8.59
N GLY A 472 -42.88 -25.53 9.69
CA GLY A 472 -43.77 -26.67 9.91
C GLY A 472 -43.04 -28.01 10.09
N ILE A 473 -41.72 -28.00 10.32
CA ILE A 473 -40.93 -29.19 10.61
C ILE A 473 -41.05 -29.47 12.11
N LEU A 474 -41.97 -30.37 12.47
CA LEU A 474 -42.05 -30.95 13.82
C LEU A 474 -40.82 -31.82 14.09
N THR A 475 -39.70 -31.22 14.46
CA THR A 475 -38.65 -31.96 15.19
C THR A 475 -39.07 -32.03 16.65
N LYS A 476 -39.37 -33.24 17.12
CA LYS A 476 -39.56 -33.53 18.55
C LYS A 476 -38.39 -32.92 19.32
N LYS A 477 -38.66 -31.92 20.17
CA LYS A 477 -37.74 -31.54 21.24
C LYS A 477 -37.40 -32.80 22.03
N ALA A 478 -36.12 -33.17 22.06
CA ALA A 478 -35.62 -34.06 23.09
C ALA A 478 -35.63 -33.25 24.39
N GLU A 479 -36.53 -33.59 25.31
CA GLU A 479 -36.58 -32.99 26.63
C GLU A 479 -35.33 -33.42 27.43
N PRO A 480 -34.60 -32.48 28.06
CA PRO A 480 -33.57 -32.81 29.03
C PRO A 480 -34.20 -32.87 30.42
N SER A 481 -34.82 -33.98 30.78
CA SER A 481 -35.13 -34.30 32.18
C SER A 481 -35.40 -35.80 32.33
N ASP A 482 -34.35 -36.56 32.63
CA ASP A 482 -34.42 -37.81 33.40
C ASP A 482 -33.00 -38.24 33.82
N LEU A 483 -32.28 -37.33 34.47
CA LEU A 483 -31.08 -37.65 35.26
C LEU A 483 -31.05 -36.72 36.46
N ASN A 484 -31.96 -36.97 37.40
CA ASN A 484 -31.75 -36.77 38.84
C ASN A 484 -32.98 -37.29 39.57
N ASP A 485 -32.96 -38.58 39.91
CA ASP A 485 -33.51 -39.09 41.16
C ASP A 485 -33.14 -40.57 41.29
N THR A 486 -32.10 -40.86 42.08
CA THR A 486 -32.04 -42.00 43.02
C THR A 486 -30.83 -41.83 43.94
N ASN A 487 -31.15 -41.72 45.24
CA ASN A 487 -30.39 -42.05 46.47
C ASN A 487 -28.91 -42.40 46.39
#